data_AF-A0A371H145-F1
#
_entry.id   AF-A0A371H145-F1
#
_cell.length_a   1.000
_cell.length_b   1.000
_cell.length_c   1.000
_cell.angle_alpha   90.00
_cell.angle_beta   90.00
_cell.angle_gamma   90.00
#
_symmetry.space_group_name_H-M   'P 1'
#
loop_
_entity.id
_entity.type
_entity.pdbx_description
1 polymer ?
#
loop_
_entity_poly.entity_id
_entity_poly.type
_entity_poly.pdbx_seq_one_letter_code
_entity_poly.pdbx_strand_id
1 'polypeptide(L)'
;MQRHVLVDGKVRTDKTYPAGFMDVVSIPKTNESFRLLYDTKGRFRLHSVRDEESKFKLCKVRSVQFGQKGIPYLNTFDGRTIRYPDPLIKANDTIKLDLESNKITDFIKFDVGNIVMVTGGRNRGRVGIIKSREKHKGSFDTIHVQDATGHEFATRMGNVFIIGKGTKSWVSLPKGRGIKLSIIEEARKRIAAQYETAA
;
A
#
# COMPACT_ATOMS: atom_id res chain seq x y z
N MET A 1 -30.56 4.09 6.99
CA MET A 1 -29.27 4.45 6.35
C MET A 1 -29.22 3.87 4.94
N GLN A 2 -28.81 4.65 3.94
CA GLN A 2 -29.08 4.38 2.52
C GLN A 2 -28.14 3.35 1.81
N ARG A 3 -27.23 2.64 2.51
CA ARG A 3 -26.41 1.52 1.95
C ARG A 3 -25.66 1.82 0.64
N HIS A 4 -25.24 3.08 0.41
CA HIS A 4 -24.60 3.49 -0.85
C HIS A 4 -23.07 3.35 -0.87
N VAL A 5 -22.44 3.13 0.28
CA VAL A 5 -20.98 3.04 0.39
C VAL A 5 -20.58 1.58 0.58
N LEU A 6 -19.69 1.11 -0.29
CA LEU A 6 -19.07 -0.20 -0.17
C LEU A 6 -17.59 -0.02 0.15
N VAL A 7 -17.08 -0.87 1.04
CA VAL A 7 -15.65 -1.00 1.31
C VAL A 7 -15.25 -2.44 1.03
N ASP A 8 -14.25 -2.63 0.17
CA ASP A 8 -13.81 -3.93 -0.34
C ASP A 8 -14.98 -4.79 -0.88
N GLY A 9 -15.87 -4.16 -1.67
CA GLY A 9 -17.05 -4.81 -2.26
C GLY A 9 -18.19 -5.14 -1.28
N LYS A 10 -18.05 -4.80 0.02
CA LYS A 10 -19.08 -5.05 1.03
C LYS A 10 -19.75 -3.75 1.47
N VAL A 11 -21.07 -3.74 1.52
CA VAL A 11 -21.84 -2.60 2.02
C VAL A 11 -21.49 -2.33 3.48
N ARG A 12 -21.07 -1.10 3.79
CA ARG A 12 -20.81 -0.65 5.16
C ARG A 12 -21.79 0.44 5.54
N THR A 13 -22.53 0.20 6.62
CA THR A 13 -23.48 1.17 7.20
C THR A 13 -22.94 1.84 8.45
N ASP A 14 -21.95 1.24 9.09
CA ASP A 14 -21.32 1.81 10.29
C ASP A 14 -20.39 2.97 9.90
N LYS A 15 -20.58 4.12 10.55
CA LYS A 15 -19.76 5.32 10.37
C LYS A 15 -18.38 5.17 11.03
N THR A 16 -18.26 4.32 12.04
CA THR A 16 -16.99 4.06 12.76
C THR A 16 -16.20 2.89 12.19
N TYR A 17 -16.63 2.35 11.04
CA TYR A 17 -15.91 1.27 10.38
C TYR A 17 -14.47 1.73 10.01
N PRO A 18 -13.43 0.99 10.45
CA PRO A 18 -12.06 1.38 10.18
C PRO A 18 -11.68 1.05 8.73
N ALA A 19 -11.69 2.07 7.86
CA ALA A 19 -11.13 1.96 6.51
C ALA A 19 -9.66 2.40 6.53
N GLY A 20 -8.79 1.56 5.96
CA GLY A 20 -7.35 1.66 6.10
C GLY A 20 -6.57 1.71 4.78
N PHE A 21 -5.26 1.60 4.90
CA PHE A 21 -4.34 1.57 3.77
C PHE A 21 -4.67 0.42 2.81
N MET A 22 -4.74 0.72 1.50
CA MET A 22 -5.10 -0.18 0.39
C MET A 22 -6.56 -0.63 0.30
N ASP A 23 -7.44 -0.20 1.21
CA ASP A 23 -8.87 -0.47 1.08
C ASP A 23 -9.45 0.24 -0.16
N VAL A 24 -10.41 -0.42 -0.80
CA VAL A 24 -11.14 0.13 -1.95
C VAL A 24 -12.52 0.55 -1.49
N VAL A 25 -12.83 1.84 -1.64
CA VAL A 25 -14.13 2.44 -1.34
C VAL A 25 -14.85 2.70 -2.66
N SER A 26 -16.01 2.10 -2.86
CA SER A 26 -16.79 2.22 -4.10
C SER A 26 -18.17 2.82 -3.81
N ILE A 27 -18.61 3.70 -4.71
CA ILE A 27 -19.93 4.35 -4.68
C ILE A 27 -20.65 4.00 -6.00
N PRO A 28 -21.49 2.95 -6.02
CA PRO A 28 -22.12 2.48 -7.26
C PRO A 28 -23.01 3.52 -7.94
N LYS A 29 -23.59 4.45 -7.17
CA LYS A 29 -24.44 5.51 -7.71
C LYS A 29 -23.70 6.51 -8.58
N THR A 30 -22.46 6.81 -8.25
CA THR A 30 -21.62 7.74 -9.04
C THR A 30 -20.67 6.99 -9.98
N ASN A 31 -20.65 5.65 -9.90
CA ASN A 31 -19.69 4.79 -10.58
C ASN A 31 -18.23 5.20 -10.31
N GLU A 32 -17.95 5.65 -9.09
CA GLU A 32 -16.61 6.07 -8.67
C GLU A 32 -16.04 5.08 -7.65
N SER A 33 -14.77 4.74 -7.85
CA SER A 33 -13.98 3.92 -6.93
C SER A 33 -12.74 4.67 -6.48
N PHE A 34 -12.43 4.54 -5.19
CA PHE A 34 -11.31 5.22 -4.54
C PHE A 34 -10.48 4.20 -3.76
N ARG A 35 -9.15 4.30 -3.86
CA ARG A 35 -8.21 3.56 -3.03
C ARG A 35 -7.63 4.47 -1.96
N LEU A 36 -7.61 3.99 -0.72
CA LEU A 36 -6.99 4.70 0.39
C LEU A 36 -5.48 4.53 0.37
N LEU A 37 -4.76 5.61 0.08
CA LEU A 37 -3.29 5.64 0.04
C LEU A 37 -2.75 6.74 0.97
N TYR A 38 -1.45 6.68 1.26
CA TYR A 38 -0.77 7.75 1.97
C TYR A 38 -0.24 8.81 1.00
N ASP A 39 -0.37 10.08 1.37
CA ASP A 39 0.38 11.17 0.75
C ASP A 39 1.81 11.26 1.32
N THR A 40 2.70 12.03 0.68
CA THR A 40 4.09 12.23 1.11
C THR A 40 4.25 13.00 2.42
N LYS A 41 3.14 13.57 2.95
CA LYS A 41 3.04 14.20 4.27
C LYS A 41 2.53 13.21 5.33
N GLY A 42 2.24 11.98 4.93
CA GLY A 42 1.78 10.89 5.77
C GLY A 42 0.27 10.89 6.07
N ARG A 43 -0.55 11.67 5.37
CA ARG A 43 -2.01 11.67 5.59
C ARG A 43 -2.68 10.66 4.67
N PHE A 44 -3.86 10.19 5.04
CA PHE A 44 -4.70 9.44 4.11
C PHE A 44 -5.18 10.37 2.99
N ARG A 45 -5.15 9.85 1.77
CA ARG A 45 -5.67 10.50 0.58
C ARG A 45 -6.49 9.49 -0.21
N LEU A 46 -7.68 9.90 -0.61
CA LEU A 46 -8.49 9.17 -1.57
C LEU A 46 -7.88 9.33 -2.96
N HIS A 47 -7.50 8.21 -3.56
CA HIS A 47 -7.00 8.17 -4.93
C HIS A 47 -8.06 7.53 -5.82
N SER A 48 -8.57 8.26 -6.81
CA SER A 48 -9.50 7.70 -7.79
C SER A 48 -8.80 6.61 -8.59
N VAL A 49 -9.45 5.44 -8.70
CA VAL A 49 -8.96 4.27 -9.42
C VAL A 49 -9.99 3.83 -10.46
N ARG A 50 -9.50 3.19 -11.53
CA ARG A 50 -10.35 2.59 -12.56
C ARG A 50 -11.03 1.32 -12.04
N ASP A 51 -12.12 0.91 -12.68
CA ASP A 51 -12.90 -0.25 -12.28
C ASP A 51 -12.07 -1.55 -12.25
N GLU A 52 -11.17 -1.75 -13.22
CA GLU A 52 -10.26 -2.91 -13.25
C GLU A 52 -9.34 -2.96 -12.02
N GLU A 53 -8.85 -1.80 -11.59
CA GLU A 53 -7.99 -1.69 -10.42
C GLU A 53 -8.79 -1.77 -9.10
N SER A 54 -10.06 -1.39 -9.12
CA SER A 54 -10.95 -1.50 -7.97
C SER A 54 -11.28 -2.94 -7.58
N LYS A 55 -11.19 -3.89 -8.53
CA LYS A 55 -11.50 -5.31 -8.31
C LYS A 55 -10.46 -6.04 -7.47
N PHE A 56 -9.24 -5.53 -7.38
CA PHE A 56 -8.17 -6.17 -6.62
C PHE A 56 -7.58 -5.26 -5.56
N LYS A 57 -7.05 -5.90 -4.51
CA LYS A 57 -6.36 -5.25 -3.40
C LYS A 57 -4.99 -5.88 -3.21
N LEU A 58 -4.00 -5.09 -2.80
CA LEU A 58 -2.76 -5.67 -2.33
C LEU A 58 -2.81 -5.78 -0.81
N CYS A 59 -2.43 -6.94 -0.30
CA CYS A 59 -2.36 -7.20 1.13
C CYS A 59 -0.97 -7.70 1.50
N LYS A 60 -0.32 -7.07 2.48
CA LYS A 60 0.94 -7.58 3.04
C LYS A 60 0.64 -8.76 3.96
N VAL A 61 1.43 -9.83 3.84
CA VAL A 61 1.38 -11.00 4.70
C VAL A 61 2.04 -10.68 6.04
N ARG A 62 1.28 -10.78 7.12
CA ARG A 62 1.76 -10.51 8.49
C ARG A 62 2.38 -11.76 9.10
N SER A 63 1.72 -12.91 8.97
CA SER A 63 2.21 -14.19 9.45
C SER A 63 1.69 -15.32 8.59
N VAL A 64 2.44 -16.42 8.54
CA VAL A 64 2.04 -17.70 7.96
C VAL A 64 2.14 -18.74 9.07
N GLN A 65 1.05 -19.46 9.32
CA GLN A 65 0.90 -20.36 10.45
C GLN A 65 0.13 -21.62 10.03
N PHE A 66 0.26 -22.68 10.83
CA PHE A 66 -0.54 -23.90 10.68
C PHE A 66 -1.69 -23.87 11.69
N GLY A 67 -2.89 -24.15 11.21
CA GLY A 67 -4.10 -24.26 12.01
C GLY A 67 -4.34 -25.67 12.50
N GLN A 68 -5.52 -25.88 13.07
CA GLN A 68 -5.99 -27.20 13.45
C GLN A 68 -5.95 -28.14 12.24
N LYS A 69 -5.58 -29.42 12.46
CA LYS A 69 -5.39 -30.43 11.42
C LYS A 69 -4.24 -30.12 10.43
N GLY A 70 -3.29 -29.25 10.81
CA GLY A 70 -2.12 -28.96 10.00
C GLY A 70 -2.41 -28.14 8.74
N ILE A 71 -3.54 -27.43 8.68
CA ILE A 71 -3.92 -26.62 7.52
C ILE A 71 -3.13 -25.31 7.53
N PRO A 72 -2.32 -25.00 6.50
CA PRO A 72 -1.62 -23.72 6.43
C PRO A 72 -2.59 -22.58 6.16
N TYR A 73 -2.39 -21.46 6.85
CA TYR A 73 -3.09 -20.21 6.61
C TYR A 73 -2.14 -19.02 6.75
N LEU A 74 -2.46 -17.95 6.03
CA LEU A 74 -1.80 -16.66 6.20
C LEU A 74 -2.75 -15.62 6.75
N ASN A 75 -2.19 -14.71 7.55
CA ASN A 75 -2.89 -13.53 8.03
C ASN A 75 -2.37 -12.31 7.29
N THR A 76 -3.27 -11.48 6.80
CA THR A 76 -2.95 -10.25 6.09
C THR A 76 -2.97 -9.03 7.02
N PHE A 77 -2.38 -7.93 6.55
CA PHE A 77 -2.42 -6.64 7.24
C PHE A 77 -3.84 -6.11 7.48
N ASP A 78 -4.79 -6.42 6.57
CA ASP A 78 -6.20 -6.03 6.71
C ASP A 78 -7.03 -6.99 7.57
N GLY A 79 -6.38 -7.95 8.25
CA GLY A 79 -7.04 -8.85 9.20
C GLY A 79 -7.79 -10.02 8.55
N ARG A 80 -7.57 -10.29 7.26
CA ARG A 80 -8.11 -11.49 6.60
C ARG A 80 -7.22 -12.70 6.88
N THR A 81 -7.86 -13.86 6.98
CA THR A 81 -7.20 -15.16 7.06
C THR A 81 -7.48 -15.93 5.78
N ILE A 82 -6.43 -16.26 5.02
CA ILE A 82 -6.54 -17.02 3.77
C ILE A 82 -5.94 -18.40 4.01
N ARG A 83 -6.74 -19.45 3.79
CA ARG A 83 -6.34 -20.85 3.94
C ARG A 83 -5.74 -21.37 2.65
N TYR A 84 -4.86 -22.36 2.76
CA TYR A 84 -4.17 -22.99 1.63
C TYR A 84 -3.43 -21.99 0.73
N PRO A 85 -2.57 -21.11 1.28
CA PRO A 85 -1.74 -20.25 0.46
C PRO A 85 -0.68 -21.06 -0.30
N ASP A 86 -0.15 -20.48 -1.37
CA ASP A 86 1.00 -21.04 -2.08
C ASP A 86 2.20 -21.18 -1.09
N PRO A 87 2.86 -22.35 -1.02
CA PRO A 87 4.02 -22.57 -0.14
C PRO A 87 5.18 -21.58 -0.32
N LEU A 88 5.27 -20.91 -1.48
CA LEU A 88 6.29 -19.92 -1.77
C LEU A 88 6.06 -18.58 -1.07
N ILE A 89 4.84 -18.32 -0.58
CA ILE A 89 4.48 -17.06 0.08
C ILE A 89 5.02 -17.06 1.52
N LYS A 90 5.81 -16.04 1.85
CA LYS A 90 6.41 -15.86 3.17
C LYS A 90 5.89 -14.60 3.87
N ALA A 91 6.21 -14.47 5.16
CA ALA A 91 5.91 -13.25 5.91
C ALA A 91 6.62 -12.03 5.30
N ASN A 92 5.93 -10.89 5.29
CA ASN A 92 6.30 -9.62 4.64
C ASN A 92 6.18 -9.56 3.11
N ASP A 93 5.87 -10.67 2.45
CA ASP A 93 5.48 -10.67 1.04
C ASP A 93 4.15 -9.93 0.86
N THR A 94 3.86 -9.53 -0.36
CA THR A 94 2.59 -8.89 -0.71
C THR A 94 1.81 -9.77 -1.67
N ILE A 95 0.56 -10.06 -1.32
CA ILE A 95 -0.37 -10.81 -2.16
C ILE A 95 -1.32 -9.86 -2.87
N LYS A 96 -1.68 -10.19 -4.10
CA LYS A 96 -2.78 -9.58 -4.85
C LYS A 96 -4.02 -10.41 -4.62
N LEU A 97 -5.00 -9.81 -3.97
CA LEU A 97 -6.28 -10.40 -3.60
C LEU A 97 -7.34 -9.90 -4.58
N ASP A 98 -8.08 -10.81 -5.20
CA ASP A 98 -9.32 -10.47 -5.87
C ASP A 98 -10.43 -10.27 -4.82
N LEU A 99 -11.08 -9.11 -4.82
CA LEU A 99 -12.09 -8.75 -3.83
C LEU A 99 -13.41 -9.50 -4.03
N GLU A 100 -13.71 -9.93 -5.26
CA GLU A 100 -14.92 -10.67 -5.57
C GLU A 100 -14.80 -12.11 -5.05
N SER A 101 -13.79 -12.85 -5.50
CA SER A 101 -13.60 -14.26 -5.09
C SER A 101 -12.89 -14.44 -3.74
N ASN A 102 -12.25 -13.39 -3.21
CA ASN A 102 -11.37 -13.45 -2.04
C ASN A 102 -10.23 -14.47 -2.18
N LYS A 103 -9.79 -14.74 -3.42
CA LYS A 103 -8.66 -15.62 -3.73
C LYS A 103 -7.41 -14.81 -4.09
N ILE A 104 -6.26 -15.43 -3.83
CA ILE A 104 -4.96 -14.87 -4.21
C ILE A 104 -4.79 -15.09 -5.72
N THR A 105 -4.57 -14.00 -6.47
CA THR A 105 -4.33 -14.09 -7.91
C THR A 105 -2.84 -14.14 -8.24
N ASP A 106 -2.03 -13.39 -7.49
CA ASP A 106 -0.59 -13.26 -7.70
C ASP A 106 0.09 -12.79 -6.40
N PHE A 107 1.41 -12.91 -6.29
CA PHE A 107 2.17 -12.44 -5.14
C PHE A 107 3.55 -11.90 -5.51
N ILE A 108 4.08 -11.01 -4.66
CA ILE A 108 5.40 -10.40 -4.79
C ILE A 108 6.22 -10.73 -3.55
N LYS A 109 7.39 -11.32 -3.77
CA LYS A 109 8.36 -11.61 -2.71
C LYS A 109 8.99 -10.34 -2.16
N PHE A 110 9.23 -10.32 -0.86
CA PHE A 110 10.00 -9.29 -0.16
C PHE A 110 11.48 -9.45 -0.47
N ASP A 111 11.89 -8.86 -1.59
CA ASP A 111 13.26 -8.92 -2.09
C ASP A 111 13.75 -7.54 -2.56
N VAL A 112 15.07 -7.42 -2.65
CA VAL A 112 15.76 -6.23 -3.15
C VAL A 112 15.36 -5.94 -4.60
N GLY A 113 15.24 -4.67 -4.95
CA GLY A 113 14.86 -4.24 -6.30
C GLY A 113 13.36 -4.10 -6.53
N ASN A 114 12.50 -4.48 -5.57
CA ASN A 114 11.06 -4.25 -5.67
C ASN A 114 10.66 -2.85 -5.15
N ILE A 115 9.62 -2.28 -5.76
CA ILE A 115 9.07 -0.99 -5.39
C ILE A 115 8.16 -1.10 -4.16
N VAL A 116 8.37 -0.20 -3.21
CA VAL A 116 7.70 -0.18 -1.91
C VAL A 116 7.12 1.19 -1.61
N MET A 117 6.03 1.19 -0.84
CA MET A 117 5.51 2.37 -0.15
C MET A 117 5.74 2.21 1.36
N VAL A 118 6.14 3.30 2.01
CA VAL A 118 6.28 3.31 3.46
C VAL A 118 4.94 3.63 4.11
N THR A 119 4.50 2.79 5.04
CA THR A 119 3.20 2.91 5.72
C THR A 119 3.26 3.58 7.09
N GLY A 120 4.46 3.76 7.66
CA GLY A 120 4.65 4.28 9.02
C GLY A 120 5.96 5.05 9.25
N GLY A 121 6.02 5.80 10.35
CA GLY A 121 7.17 6.62 10.73
C GLY A 121 7.33 7.92 9.92
N ARG A 122 8.48 8.58 10.06
CA ARG A 122 8.79 9.88 9.42
C ARG A 122 8.74 9.86 7.89
N ASN A 123 8.97 8.69 7.30
CA ASN A 123 9.01 8.47 5.85
C ASN A 123 7.68 7.98 5.27
N ARG A 124 6.58 7.99 6.02
CA ARG A 124 5.26 7.52 5.56
C ARG A 124 4.82 8.21 4.26
N GLY A 125 4.28 7.41 3.34
CA GLY A 125 3.83 7.82 2.01
C GLY A 125 4.93 8.07 0.99
N ARG A 126 6.21 7.94 1.37
CA ARG A 126 7.31 7.88 0.40
C ARG A 126 7.30 6.56 -0.33
N VAL A 127 7.65 6.60 -1.62
CA VAL A 127 7.76 5.43 -2.49
C VAL A 127 9.18 5.36 -3.04
N GLY A 128 9.71 4.15 -3.12
CA GLY A 128 11.03 3.91 -3.69
C GLY A 128 11.32 2.42 -3.87
N ILE A 129 12.52 2.10 -4.31
CA ILE A 129 12.99 0.75 -4.55
C ILE A 129 13.86 0.31 -3.37
N ILE A 130 13.67 -0.93 -2.91
CA ILE A 130 14.55 -1.51 -1.89
C ILE A 130 15.96 -1.66 -2.46
N LYS A 131 16.95 -1.03 -1.83
CA LYS A 131 18.38 -1.16 -2.18
C LYS A 131 19.07 -2.25 -1.40
N SER A 132 18.88 -2.25 -0.09
CA SER A 132 19.52 -3.21 0.79
C SER A 132 18.68 -3.46 2.04
N ARG A 133 18.93 -4.63 2.64
CA ARG A 133 18.31 -5.06 3.88
C ARG A 133 19.41 -5.36 4.88
N GLU A 134 19.46 -4.59 5.95
CA GLU A 134 20.33 -4.83 7.10
C GLU A 134 19.58 -5.66 8.12
N LYS A 135 20.13 -6.85 8.40
CA LYS A 135 19.59 -7.77 9.40
C LYS A 135 20.30 -7.57 10.72
N HIS A 136 19.55 -7.26 11.77
CA HIS A 136 20.08 -7.13 13.12
C HIS A 136 19.51 -8.25 13.98
N LYS A 137 20.36 -9.20 14.40
CA LYS A 137 19.92 -10.30 15.27
C LYS A 137 19.39 -9.74 16.59
N GLY A 138 18.16 -10.10 16.94
CA GLY A 138 17.51 -9.64 18.18
C GLY A 138 16.94 -8.21 18.13
N SER A 139 17.00 -7.52 16.99
CA SER A 139 16.42 -6.19 16.80
C SER A 139 15.61 -6.11 15.51
N PHE A 140 15.13 -4.91 15.18
CA PHE A 140 14.38 -4.67 13.95
C PHE A 140 15.33 -4.62 12.75
N ASP A 141 14.95 -5.29 11.66
CA ASP A 141 15.62 -5.16 10.38
C ASP A 141 15.42 -3.76 9.79
N THR A 142 16.51 -3.17 9.32
CA THR A 142 16.53 -1.87 8.65
C THR A 142 16.52 -2.07 7.14
N ILE A 143 15.64 -1.35 6.45
CA ILE A 143 15.50 -1.39 5.00
C ILE A 143 15.90 -0.04 4.44
N HIS A 144 16.89 -0.05 3.56
CA HIS A 144 17.32 1.13 2.80
C HIS A 144 16.54 1.18 1.49
N VAL A 145 15.93 2.32 1.25
CA VAL A 145 15.06 2.57 0.10
C VAL A 145 15.58 3.79 -0.65
N GLN A 146 15.67 3.68 -1.97
CA GLN A 146 16.00 4.80 -2.86
C GLN A 146 14.74 5.23 -3.64
N ASP A 147 14.41 6.52 -3.60
CA ASP A 147 13.32 7.06 -4.41
C ASP A 147 13.74 7.29 -5.88
N ALA A 148 12.77 7.65 -6.73
CA ALA A 148 13.02 7.86 -8.16
C ALA A 148 13.92 9.08 -8.44
N THR A 149 14.12 9.98 -7.48
CA THR A 149 15.04 11.12 -7.57
C THR A 149 16.45 10.80 -7.08
N GLY A 150 16.68 9.57 -6.60
CA GLY A 150 17.97 9.11 -6.10
C GLY A 150 18.19 9.37 -4.62
N HIS A 151 17.26 10.01 -3.90
CA HIS A 151 17.40 10.20 -2.46
C HIS A 151 17.19 8.88 -1.72
N GLU A 152 18.10 8.60 -0.81
CA GLU A 152 18.06 7.40 0.01
C GLU A 152 17.52 7.70 1.41
N PHE A 153 16.78 6.75 1.95
CA PHE A 153 16.27 6.82 3.31
C PHE A 153 16.05 5.42 3.88
N ALA A 154 16.14 5.31 5.21
CA ALA A 154 15.96 4.06 5.92
C ALA A 154 14.61 3.99 6.64
N THR A 155 14.06 2.78 6.73
CA THR A 155 12.87 2.48 7.55
C THR A 155 12.95 1.08 8.15
N ARG A 156 12.19 0.82 9.22
CA ARG A 156 12.05 -0.53 9.76
C ARG A 156 11.26 -1.41 8.79
N MET A 157 11.61 -2.69 8.67
CA MET A 157 10.93 -3.68 7.81
C MET A 157 9.40 -3.72 8.01
N GLY A 158 8.93 -3.52 9.25
CA GLY A 158 7.49 -3.48 9.55
C GLY A 158 6.73 -2.38 8.79
N ASN A 159 7.37 -1.23 8.54
CA ASN A 159 6.78 -0.06 7.88
C ASN A 159 6.87 -0.10 6.35
N VAL A 160 7.47 -1.16 5.78
CA VAL A 160 7.65 -1.30 4.33
C VAL A 160 6.52 -2.14 3.76
N PHE A 161 5.87 -1.67 2.70
CA PHE A 161 4.83 -2.39 1.98
C PHE A 161 5.20 -2.46 0.49
N ILE A 162 5.26 -3.66 -0.09
CA ILE A 162 5.61 -3.82 -1.51
C ILE A 162 4.39 -3.51 -2.36
N ILE A 163 4.56 -2.66 -3.37
CA ILE A 163 3.46 -2.25 -4.25
C ILE A 163 3.64 -2.75 -5.68
N GLY A 164 4.76 -3.37 -6.02
CA GLY A 164 5.04 -3.82 -7.37
C GLY A 164 6.38 -4.55 -7.51
N LYS A 165 6.63 -5.04 -8.73
CA LYS A 165 7.84 -5.79 -9.09
C LYS A 165 8.79 -4.89 -9.88
N GLY A 166 10.06 -4.84 -9.47
CA GLY A 166 11.01 -3.93 -10.08
C GLY A 166 10.56 -2.46 -9.89
N THR A 167 10.56 -1.71 -11.00
CA THR A 167 10.10 -0.31 -11.06
C THR A 167 8.60 -0.16 -11.31
N LYS A 168 7.89 -1.24 -11.69
CA LYS A 168 6.49 -1.20 -12.09
C LYS A 168 5.58 -1.44 -10.89
N SER A 169 4.83 -0.42 -10.47
CA SER A 169 3.78 -0.56 -9.46
C SER A 169 2.57 -1.32 -10.02
N TRP A 170 1.97 -2.16 -9.19
CA TRP A 170 0.68 -2.82 -9.50
C TRP A 170 -0.52 -1.93 -9.19
N VAL A 171 -0.31 -0.87 -8.42
CA VAL A 171 -1.35 0.12 -8.08
C VAL A 171 -0.97 1.49 -8.58
N SER A 172 -1.97 2.29 -8.89
CA SER A 172 -1.83 3.69 -9.24
C SER A 172 -1.43 4.51 -8.01
N LEU A 173 -0.55 5.49 -8.22
CA LEU A 173 0.00 6.32 -7.14
C LEU A 173 -0.59 7.74 -7.17
N PRO A 174 -0.75 8.38 -5.99
CA PRO A 174 -1.19 9.76 -5.93
C PRO A 174 -0.21 10.74 -6.61
N LYS A 175 -0.67 11.97 -6.85
CA LYS A 175 0.15 13.05 -7.42
C LYS A 175 1.49 13.16 -6.68
N GLY A 176 2.58 13.18 -7.43
CA GLY A 176 3.95 13.20 -6.89
C GLY A 176 4.60 11.81 -6.76
N ARG A 177 3.89 10.71 -7.05
CA ARG A 177 4.44 9.34 -7.10
C ARG A 177 5.26 8.93 -5.86
N GLY A 178 4.92 9.48 -4.69
CA GLY A 178 5.63 9.22 -3.43
C GLY A 178 6.99 9.91 -3.28
N ILE A 179 7.33 10.88 -4.14
CA ILE A 179 8.55 11.69 -3.99
C ILE A 179 8.26 12.83 -3.00
N LYS A 180 9.04 12.87 -1.91
CA LYS A 180 8.95 13.93 -0.91
C LYS A 180 9.97 15.01 -1.23
N LEU A 181 9.48 16.18 -1.63
CA LEU A 181 10.29 17.36 -1.88
C LEU A 181 10.85 17.92 -0.56
N SER A 182 11.99 18.61 -0.65
CA SER A 182 12.51 19.42 0.44
C SER A 182 11.57 20.59 0.74
N ILE A 183 11.72 21.17 1.93
CA ILE A 183 10.88 22.32 2.37
C ILE A 183 11.04 23.50 1.39
N ILE A 184 12.26 23.73 0.91
CA ILE A 184 12.58 24.83 -0.02
C ILE A 184 11.94 24.56 -1.39
N GLU A 185 12.01 23.33 -1.89
CA GLU A 185 11.37 22.95 -3.16
C GLU A 185 9.84 23.03 -3.10
N GLU A 186 9.22 22.59 -1.99
CA GLU A 186 7.78 22.76 -1.79
C GLU A 186 7.38 24.24 -1.80
N ALA A 187 8.15 25.10 -1.12
CA ALA A 187 7.90 26.53 -1.08
C ALA A 187 7.99 27.16 -2.47
N ARG A 188 9.08 26.88 -3.22
CA ARG A 188 9.25 27.35 -4.60
C ARG A 188 8.13 26.89 -5.51
N LYS A 189 7.73 25.61 -5.42
CA LYS A 189 6.63 25.07 -6.21
C LYS A 189 5.29 25.74 -5.90
N ARG A 190 5.04 26.06 -4.63
CA ARG A 190 3.82 26.76 -4.23
C ARG A 190 3.78 28.19 -4.77
N ILE A 191 4.91 28.91 -4.69
CA ILE A 191 5.04 30.26 -5.22
C ILE A 191 4.85 30.27 -6.74
N ALA A 192 5.50 29.35 -7.46
CA ALA A 192 5.35 29.23 -8.92
C ALA A 192 3.88 28.98 -9.32
N ALA A 193 3.19 28.07 -8.62
CA ALA A 193 1.78 27.80 -8.88
C ALA A 193 0.87 29.01 -8.61
N GLN A 194 1.22 29.88 -7.64
CA GLN A 194 0.47 31.11 -7.38
C GLN A 194 0.63 32.12 -8.52
N TYR A 195 1.84 32.26 -9.07
CA TYR A 195 2.07 33.13 -10.23
C TYR A 195 1.34 32.62 -11.48
N GLU A 196 1.31 31.31 -11.72
CA GLU A 196 0.55 30.72 -12.84
C GLU A 196 -0.96 30.93 -12.74
N THR A 197 -1.54 30.92 -11.53
CA THR A 197 -2.98 31.17 -11.34
C THR A 197 -3.37 32.64 -11.38
N ALA A 198 -2.41 33.55 -11.24
CA ALA A 198 -2.63 34.99 -11.25
C ALA A 198 -2.43 35.63 -12.63
N ALA A 199 -1.85 34.88 -13.58
CA ALA A 199 -1.72 35.23 -14.99
C ALA A 199 -2.90 34.64 -15.79
#